data_AF-A0A2D8EIE3-F1
#
_entry.id   AF-A0A2D8EIE3-F1
#
_cell.length_a   1.000
_cell.length_b   1.000
_cell.length_c   1.000
_cell.angle_alpha   90.00
_cell.angle_beta   90.00
_cell.angle_gamma   90.00
#
_symmetry.space_group_name_H-M   'P 1'
#
loop_
_entity.id
_entity.type
_entity.pdbx_description
1 polymer ?
#
loop_
_entity_poly.entity_id
_entity_poly.type
_entity_poly.pdbx_seq_one_letter_code
_entity_poly.pdbx_strand_id
1 'polypeptide(L)'
;MIDPVTAVAAATKAYATVRACIEMGKGIEDTFQVVARWQGHASDVLYASQRHKKRTNPLKQIVFSSSVEAEAAELFAHRKRIDNQRKELIQLLRYAYGNEGVEEYRRCMKEVQEQRKREVYAQQEAKDTLVKSFWIIVLVAIGGGIIAFIFEAVSSKG
;
A
#
# COMPACT_ATOMS: atom_id res chain seq x y z
N MET A 1 -7.50 -8.47 -3.64
CA MET A 1 -6.07 -8.51 -3.96
C MET A 1 -5.96 -8.90 -5.42
N ILE A 2 -5.28 -8.10 -6.24
CA ILE A 2 -5.09 -8.36 -7.66
C ILE A 2 -3.78 -9.16 -7.84
N ASP A 3 -3.81 -10.16 -8.71
CA ASP A 3 -2.64 -10.97 -9.07
C ASP A 3 -1.55 -10.11 -9.76
N PRO A 4 -0.23 -10.35 -9.56
CA PRO A 4 0.84 -9.50 -10.10
C PRO A 4 0.75 -9.28 -11.61
N VAL A 5 0.38 -10.32 -12.36
CA VAL A 5 0.26 -10.24 -13.83
C VAL A 5 -0.91 -9.33 -14.20
N THR A 6 -2.02 -9.46 -13.47
CA THR A 6 -3.21 -8.59 -13.64
C THR A 6 -2.90 -7.15 -13.27
N ALA A 7 -2.09 -6.92 -12.23
CA ALA A 7 -1.64 -5.59 -11.83
C ALA A 7 -0.78 -4.92 -12.92
N VAL A 8 0.14 -5.68 -13.54
CA VAL A 8 1.01 -5.20 -14.62
C VAL A 8 0.20 -4.85 -15.87
N ALA A 9 -0.78 -5.68 -16.22
CA ALA A 9 -1.66 -5.43 -17.36
C ALA A 9 -2.55 -4.19 -17.13
N ALA A 10 -3.13 -4.07 -15.93
CA ALA A 10 -3.93 -2.91 -15.54
C ALA A 10 -3.11 -1.60 -15.52
N ALA A 11 -1.88 -1.65 -14.98
CA ALA A 11 -0.96 -0.52 -15.03
C ALA A 11 -0.61 -0.15 -16.48
N THR A 12 -0.29 -1.12 -17.34
CA THR A 12 0.06 -0.84 -18.74
C THR A 12 -1.12 -0.21 -19.51
N LYS A 13 -2.34 -0.68 -19.27
CA LYS A 13 -3.54 -0.11 -19.90
C LYS A 13 -3.82 1.32 -19.41
N ALA A 14 -3.80 1.54 -18.09
CA ALA A 14 -3.99 2.86 -17.51
C ALA A 14 -2.93 3.86 -18.02
N TYR A 15 -1.69 3.41 -18.14
CA TYR A 15 -0.59 4.20 -18.70
C TYR A 15 -0.86 4.68 -20.13
N ALA A 16 -1.31 3.79 -21.02
CA ALA A 16 -1.67 4.15 -22.40
C ALA A 16 -2.80 5.17 -22.44
N THR A 17 -3.78 5.06 -21.54
CA THR A 17 -4.86 6.03 -21.39
C THR A 17 -4.36 7.39 -20.90
N VAL A 18 -3.41 7.44 -19.95
CA VAL A 18 -2.82 8.71 -19.53
C VAL A 18 -2.14 9.41 -20.69
N ARG A 19 -1.32 8.67 -21.45
CA ARG A 19 -0.62 9.21 -22.61
C ARG A 19 -1.60 9.81 -23.62
N ALA A 20 -2.66 9.08 -23.96
CA ALA A 20 -3.71 9.57 -24.85
C ALA A 20 -4.42 10.83 -24.29
N CYS A 21 -4.73 10.88 -22.99
CA CYS A 21 -5.34 12.07 -22.38
C CYS A 21 -4.44 13.31 -22.48
N ILE A 22 -3.13 13.16 -22.26
CA ILE A 22 -2.18 14.26 -22.37
C ILE A 22 -2.01 14.69 -23.83
N GLU A 23 -1.85 13.75 -24.76
CA GLU A 23 -1.70 14.03 -26.20
C GLU A 23 -2.93 14.70 -26.80
N MET A 24 -4.13 14.32 -26.35
CA MET A 24 -5.40 14.93 -26.78
C MET A 24 -5.69 16.28 -26.10
N GLY A 25 -4.82 16.76 -25.20
CA GLY A 25 -5.06 17.98 -24.44
C GLY A 25 -6.32 17.91 -23.57
N LYS A 26 -6.71 16.70 -23.11
CA LYS A 26 -7.88 16.55 -22.25
C LYS A 26 -7.68 17.31 -20.94
N GLY A 27 -8.79 17.72 -20.35
CA GLY A 27 -8.80 18.46 -19.09
C GLY A 27 -7.89 17.81 -18.03
N ILE A 28 -7.25 18.68 -17.24
CA ILE A 28 -6.36 18.33 -16.12
C ILE A 28 -7.01 17.23 -15.26
N GLU A 29 -8.27 17.42 -14.89
CA GLU A 29 -8.99 16.54 -13.96
C GLU A 29 -9.13 15.09 -14.48
N ASP A 30 -9.55 14.92 -15.73
CA ASP A 30 -9.67 13.60 -16.38
C ASP A 30 -8.31 12.90 -16.50
N THR A 31 -7.28 13.66 -16.87
CA THR A 31 -5.92 13.14 -17.04
C THR A 31 -5.37 12.67 -15.69
N PHE A 32 -5.53 13.47 -14.64
CA PHE A 32 -5.05 13.15 -13.31
C PHE A 32 -5.83 12.00 -12.65
N GLN A 33 -7.11 11.83 -12.97
CA GLN A 33 -7.88 10.66 -12.52
C GLN A 33 -7.29 9.35 -13.07
N VAL A 34 -6.90 9.35 -14.35
CA VAL A 34 -6.27 8.17 -14.97
C VAL A 34 -4.84 7.97 -14.44
N VAL A 35 -4.08 9.05 -14.20
CA VAL A 35 -2.76 8.99 -13.55
C VAL A 35 -2.85 8.36 -12.16
N ALA A 36 -3.85 8.74 -11.37
CA ALA A 36 -4.06 8.18 -10.03
C ALA A 36 -4.34 6.67 -10.09
N ARG A 37 -5.14 6.21 -11.06
CA ARG A 37 -5.39 4.78 -11.30
C ARG A 37 -4.12 4.04 -11.72
N TRP A 38 -3.33 4.63 -12.62
CA TRP A 38 -2.03 4.06 -13.01
C TRP A 38 -1.09 3.93 -11.80
N GLN A 39 -0.96 4.96 -10.97
CA GLN A 39 -0.12 4.94 -9.77
C GLN A 39 -0.58 3.85 -8.77
N GLY A 40 -1.90 3.67 -8.62
CA GLY A 40 -2.46 2.60 -7.80
C GLY A 40 -2.03 1.21 -8.29
N HIS A 41 -2.24 0.92 -9.57
CA HIS A 41 -1.82 -0.35 -10.16
C HIS A 41 -0.29 -0.54 -10.13
N ALA A 42 0.48 0.52 -10.38
CA ALA A 42 1.93 0.49 -10.32
C ALA A 42 2.44 0.17 -8.90
N SER A 43 1.79 0.75 -7.89
CA SER A 43 2.05 0.44 -6.48
C SER A 43 1.71 -1.03 -6.18
N ASP A 44 0.56 -1.52 -6.64
CA ASP A 44 0.16 -2.91 -6.45
C ASP A 44 1.15 -3.91 -7.06
N VAL A 45 1.68 -3.64 -8.27
CA VAL A 45 2.75 -4.43 -8.90
C VAL A 45 3.99 -4.47 -8.00
N LEU A 46 4.42 -3.33 -7.47
CA LEU A 46 5.60 -3.24 -6.61
C LEU A 46 5.39 -3.91 -5.25
N TYR A 47 4.18 -3.83 -4.69
CA TYR A 47 3.84 -4.47 -3.42
C TYR A 47 3.70 -5.99 -3.55
N ALA A 48 3.01 -6.47 -4.59
CA ALA A 48 2.84 -7.89 -4.83
C ALA A 48 4.19 -8.56 -5.03
N SER A 49 5.04 -7.94 -5.85
CA SER A 49 6.38 -8.45 -6.14
C SER A 49 7.34 -8.43 -4.93
N GLN A 50 7.19 -7.49 -3.98
CA GLN A 50 7.89 -7.56 -2.69
C GLN A 50 7.36 -8.65 -1.74
N ARG A 51 6.07 -8.96 -1.79
CA ARG A 51 5.45 -9.94 -0.88
C ARG A 51 5.69 -11.39 -1.32
N HIS A 52 5.78 -11.65 -2.63
CA HIS A 52 6.25 -12.93 -3.15
C HIS A 52 7.61 -13.31 -2.55
N LYS A 53 8.56 -12.36 -2.52
CA LYS A 53 9.90 -12.53 -1.91
C LYS A 53 9.91 -12.92 -0.43
N LYS A 54 8.87 -12.53 0.34
CA LYS A 54 8.77 -12.83 1.80
C LYS A 54 8.13 -14.18 2.11
N ARG A 55 7.44 -14.81 1.15
CA ARG A 55 6.65 -16.03 1.37
C ARG A 55 7.38 -17.31 0.93
N THR A 56 8.53 -17.18 0.28
CA THR A 56 9.37 -18.31 -0.14
C THR A 56 10.06 -18.93 1.07
N ASN A 57 9.53 -20.07 1.53
CA ASN A 57 10.06 -20.87 2.64
C ASN A 57 11.56 -21.18 2.40
N PRO A 58 12.49 -20.98 3.36
CA PRO A 58 13.94 -21.14 3.14
C PRO A 58 14.35 -22.50 2.55
N LEU A 59 13.61 -23.57 2.85
CA LEU A 59 13.85 -24.90 2.29
C LEU A 59 13.50 -25.03 0.79
N LYS A 60 12.58 -24.20 0.27
CA LYS A 60 12.25 -24.13 -1.17
C LYS A 60 13.25 -23.33 -1.98
N GLN A 61 13.98 -22.40 -1.35
CA GLN A 61 14.98 -21.56 -2.04
C GLN A 61 16.20 -22.37 -2.51
N ILE A 62 16.53 -23.47 -1.84
CA ILE A 62 17.70 -24.31 -2.16
C ILE A 62 17.43 -25.23 -3.36
N VAL A 63 16.21 -25.77 -3.49
CA VAL A 63 15.83 -26.68 -4.58
C VAL A 63 15.53 -25.93 -5.90
N PHE A 64 15.19 -24.64 -5.81
CA PHE A 64 14.77 -23.81 -6.94
C PHE A 64 15.66 -22.57 -7.13
N SER A 65 16.96 -22.63 -6.85
CA SER A 65 17.86 -21.47 -6.95
C SER A 65 17.80 -20.74 -8.31
N SER A 66 17.72 -21.49 -9.41
CA SER A 66 17.51 -20.92 -10.77
C SER A 66 16.16 -20.21 -10.93
N SER A 67 15.11 -20.65 -10.22
CA SER A 67 13.81 -19.98 -10.19
C SER A 67 13.85 -18.68 -9.38
N VAL A 68 14.70 -18.58 -8.35
CA VAL A 68 14.84 -17.37 -7.53
C VAL A 68 15.55 -16.27 -8.34
N GLU A 69 16.55 -16.64 -9.13
CA GLU A 69 17.24 -15.72 -10.05
C GLU A 69 16.31 -15.23 -11.17
N ALA A 70 15.50 -16.12 -11.76
CA ALA A 70 14.50 -15.77 -12.75
C ALA A 70 13.41 -14.83 -12.18
N GLU A 71 12.89 -15.13 -10.98
CA GLU A 71 11.91 -14.29 -10.28
C GLU A 71 12.50 -12.90 -9.93
N ALA A 72 13.77 -12.85 -9.51
CA ALA A 72 14.46 -11.59 -9.25
C ALA A 72 14.66 -10.77 -10.52
N ALA A 73 14.97 -11.41 -11.65
CA ALA A 73 15.09 -10.77 -12.95
C ALA A 73 13.75 -10.21 -13.44
N GLU A 74 12.66 -10.96 -13.29
CA GLU A 74 11.30 -10.53 -13.64
C GLU A 74 10.84 -9.34 -12.78
N LEU A 75 11.08 -9.41 -11.47
CA LEU A 75 10.85 -8.31 -10.52
C LEU A 75 11.62 -7.04 -10.95
N PHE A 76 12.90 -7.19 -11.32
CA PHE A 76 13.72 -6.09 -11.78
C PHE A 76 13.16 -5.48 -13.08
N ALA A 77 12.76 -6.31 -14.04
CA ALA A 77 12.17 -5.89 -15.30
C ALA A 77 10.86 -5.11 -15.08
N HIS A 78 9.96 -5.61 -14.23
CA HIS A 78 8.72 -4.90 -13.87
C HIS A 78 9.00 -3.55 -13.23
N ARG A 79 9.93 -3.50 -12.27
CA ARG A 79 10.31 -2.24 -11.62
C ARG A 79 10.87 -1.24 -12.62
N LYS A 80 11.74 -1.68 -13.53
CA LYS A 80 12.27 -0.81 -14.59
C LYS A 80 11.20 -0.34 -15.56
N ARG A 81 10.23 -1.17 -15.90
CA ARG A 81 9.09 -0.76 -16.73
C ARG A 81 8.29 0.35 -16.07
N ILE A 82 7.99 0.22 -14.77
CA ILE A 82 7.26 1.24 -14.00
C ILE A 82 8.07 2.54 -13.91
N ASP A 83 9.37 2.44 -13.65
CA ASP A 83 10.26 3.62 -13.61
C ASP A 83 10.31 4.36 -14.96
N ASN A 84 10.36 3.62 -16.06
CA ASN A 84 10.34 4.20 -17.40
C ASN A 84 8.99 4.88 -17.70
N GLN A 85 7.88 4.23 -17.38
CA GLN A 85 6.54 4.82 -17.48
C GLN A 85 6.44 6.11 -16.66
N ARG A 86 6.96 6.12 -15.43
CA ARG A 86 6.99 7.32 -14.58
C ARG A 86 7.76 8.46 -15.24
N LYS A 87 8.93 8.18 -15.82
CA LYS A 87 9.75 9.19 -16.50
C LYS A 87 9.01 9.79 -17.69
N GLU A 88 8.40 8.95 -18.52
CA GLU A 88 7.63 9.40 -19.68
C GLU A 88 6.42 10.24 -19.26
N LEU A 89 5.71 9.87 -18.19
CA LEU A 89 4.63 10.70 -17.64
C LEU A 89 5.11 12.08 -17.18
N ILE A 90 6.23 12.15 -16.47
CA ILE A 90 6.78 13.43 -16.03
C ILE A 90 7.23 14.27 -17.22
N GLN A 91 7.77 13.63 -18.27
CA GLN A 91 8.14 14.30 -19.51
C GLN A 91 6.91 14.84 -20.25
N LEU A 92 5.85 14.05 -20.38
CA LEU A 92 4.58 14.48 -20.97
C LEU A 92 3.93 15.60 -20.16
N LEU A 93 3.92 15.50 -18.83
CA LEU A 93 3.46 16.55 -17.93
C LEU A 93 4.27 17.83 -18.10
N ARG A 94 5.60 17.72 -18.24
CA ARG A 94 6.49 18.85 -18.51
C ARG A 94 6.21 19.50 -19.87
N TYR A 95 5.89 18.73 -20.89
CA TYR A 95 5.50 19.27 -22.19
C TYR A 95 4.17 20.02 -22.13
N ALA A 96 3.20 19.50 -21.37
CA ALA A 96 1.87 20.11 -21.26
C ALA A 96 1.82 21.34 -20.34
N TYR A 97 2.54 21.32 -19.20
CA TYR A 97 2.40 22.31 -18.12
C TYR A 97 3.74 22.97 -17.71
N GLY A 98 4.82 22.71 -18.44
CA GLY A 98 6.13 23.25 -18.12
C GLY A 98 6.76 22.68 -16.84
N ASN A 99 7.83 23.32 -16.37
CA ASN A 99 8.56 22.87 -15.18
C ASN A 99 7.76 23.13 -13.89
N GLU A 100 7.03 24.23 -13.82
CA GLU A 100 6.22 24.64 -12.66
C GLU A 100 5.10 23.64 -12.37
N GLY A 101 4.36 23.20 -13.41
CA GLY A 101 3.32 22.19 -13.24
C GLY A 101 3.85 20.83 -12.74
N VAL A 102 5.09 20.48 -13.09
CA VAL A 102 5.75 19.28 -12.55
C VAL A 102 6.09 19.45 -11.06
N GLU A 103 6.51 20.64 -10.64
CA GLU A 103 6.81 20.92 -9.23
C GLU A 103 5.55 20.96 -8.37
N GLU A 104 4.49 21.60 -8.86
CA GLU A 104 3.18 21.61 -8.23
C GLU A 104 2.63 20.18 -8.06
N TYR A 105 2.71 19.37 -9.12
CA TYR A 105 2.35 17.95 -9.05
C TYR A 105 3.14 17.20 -7.96
N ARG A 106 4.45 17.39 -7.88
CA ARG A 106 5.28 16.75 -6.83
C ARG A 106 4.88 17.21 -5.43
N ARG A 107 4.55 18.49 -5.26
CA ARG A 107 4.11 19.06 -3.98
C ARG A 107 2.78 18.44 -3.55
N CYS A 108 1.78 18.44 -4.44
CA CYS A 108 0.47 17.81 -4.21
C CYS A 108 0.62 16.32 -3.85
N MET A 109 1.48 15.58 -4.59
CA MET A 109 1.77 14.18 -4.27
C MET A 109 2.35 13.99 -2.87
N LYS A 110 3.24 14.88 -2.42
CA LYS A 110 3.84 14.83 -1.08
C LYS A 110 2.77 15.07 0.00
N GLU A 111 1.91 16.07 -0.19
CA GLU A 111 0.81 16.40 0.73
C GLU A 111 -0.17 15.23 0.86
N VAL A 112 -0.61 14.64 -0.25
CA VAL A 112 -1.51 13.47 -0.24
C VAL A 112 -0.85 12.27 0.44
N GLN A 113 0.45 12.04 0.22
CA GLN A 113 1.18 10.97 0.92
C GLN A 113 1.24 11.20 2.43
N GLU A 114 1.48 12.45 2.86
CA GLU A 114 1.50 12.80 4.27
C GLU A 114 0.11 12.64 4.92
N GLN A 115 -0.95 13.07 4.24
CA GLN A 115 -2.33 12.88 4.69
C GLN A 115 -2.67 11.39 4.85
N ARG A 116 -2.40 10.56 3.83
CA ARG A 116 -2.65 9.11 3.90
C ARG A 116 -1.85 8.42 5.00
N LYS A 117 -0.60 8.83 5.22
CA LYS A 117 0.18 8.33 6.36
C LYS A 117 -0.53 8.65 7.67
N ARG A 118 -0.92 9.92 7.88
CA ARG A 118 -1.64 10.35 9.09
C ARG A 118 -2.95 9.58 9.27
N GLU A 119 -3.73 9.38 8.22
CA GLU A 119 -4.97 8.59 8.26
C GLU A 119 -4.71 7.13 8.64
N VAL A 120 -3.70 6.49 8.05
CA VAL A 120 -3.33 5.11 8.38
C VAL A 120 -2.84 5.03 9.82
N TYR A 121 -2.03 5.98 10.29
CA TYR A 121 -1.61 6.06 11.69
C TYR A 121 -2.81 6.24 12.63
N ALA A 122 -3.74 7.15 12.32
CA ALA A 122 -4.95 7.36 13.12
C ALA A 122 -5.84 6.11 13.16
N GLN A 123 -5.97 5.39 12.05
CA GLN A 123 -6.69 4.11 12.01
C GLN A 123 -5.99 3.00 12.81
N GLN A 124 -4.66 2.97 12.81
CA GLN A 124 -3.88 2.03 13.63
C GLN A 124 -4.02 2.36 15.11
N GLU A 125 -3.90 3.64 15.49
CA GLU A 125 -4.11 4.09 16.86
C GLU A 125 -5.53 3.79 17.35
N ALA A 126 -6.55 3.98 16.52
CA ALA A 126 -7.93 3.62 16.86
C ALA A 126 -8.08 2.11 17.11
N LYS A 127 -7.46 1.27 16.27
CA LYS A 127 -7.47 -0.19 16.44
C LYS A 127 -6.70 -0.61 17.70
N ASP A 128 -5.51 -0.07 17.91
CA ASP A 128 -4.68 -0.35 19.08
C ASP A 128 -5.36 0.11 20.36
N THR A 129 -6.04 1.26 20.33
CA THR A 129 -6.83 1.77 21.46
C THR A 129 -7.99 0.84 21.75
N LEU A 130 -8.76 0.43 20.75
CA LEU A 130 -9.87 -0.53 20.93
C LEU A 130 -9.37 -1.86 21.49
N VAL A 131 -8.28 -2.40 20.95
CA VAL A 131 -7.68 -3.66 21.43
C VAL A 131 -7.15 -3.52 22.86
N LYS A 132 -6.44 -2.42 23.18
CA LYS A 132 -5.96 -2.15 24.54
C LYS A 132 -7.12 -1.98 25.52
N SER A 133 -8.13 -1.18 25.18
CA SER A 133 -9.33 -0.98 26.01
C SER A 133 -10.08 -2.28 26.24
N PHE A 134 -10.22 -3.13 25.20
CA PHE A 134 -10.81 -4.45 25.34
C PHE A 134 -10.04 -5.32 26.34
N TRP A 135 -8.71 -5.38 26.24
CA TRP A 135 -7.87 -6.14 27.17
C TRP A 135 -7.91 -5.59 28.60
N ILE A 136 -7.98 -4.28 28.79
CA ILE A 136 -8.12 -3.65 30.10
C ILE A 136 -9.44 -4.06 30.76
N ILE A 137 -10.56 -4.02 30.01
CA ILE A 137 -11.88 -4.45 30.52
C ILE A 137 -11.86 -5.92 30.93
N VAL A 138 -11.26 -6.80 30.10
CA VAL A 138 -11.12 -8.22 30.42
C VAL A 138 -10.31 -8.44 31.69
N LEU A 139 -9.19 -7.74 31.86
CA LEU A 139 -8.34 -7.83 33.06
C LEU A 139 -9.06 -7.37 34.33
N VAL A 140 -9.79 -6.27 34.26
CA VAL A 140 -10.56 -5.73 35.39
C VAL A 140 -11.71 -6.68 35.77
N ALA A 141 -12.40 -7.27 34.79
CA ALA A 141 -13.47 -8.23 35.04
C ALA A 141 -12.95 -9.51 35.73
N ILE A 142 -11.80 -10.02 35.30
CA ILE A 142 -11.16 -11.19 35.91
C ILE A 142 -10.70 -10.85 37.34
N GLY A 143 -10.01 -9.73 37.54
CA GLY A 143 -9.54 -9.30 38.86
C GLY A 143 -10.69 -9.04 39.84
N GLY A 144 -11.74 -8.33 39.39
CA GLY A 144 -12.93 -8.08 40.18
C GLY A 144 -13.71 -9.35 40.52
N GLY A 145 -13.83 -10.28 39.57
CA GLY A 145 -14.46 -11.59 39.79
C GLY A 145 -13.72 -12.44 40.82
N ILE A 146 -12.38 -12.44 40.81
CA ILE A 146 -11.56 -13.13 41.81
C ILE A 146 -11.74 -12.53 43.19
N ILE A 147 -11.74 -11.20 43.31
CA ILE A 147 -11.93 -10.50 44.59
C ILE A 147 -13.33 -10.78 45.16
N ALA A 148 -14.37 -10.69 44.33
CA ALA A 148 -15.74 -10.98 44.74
C ALA A 148 -15.91 -12.44 45.19
N PHE A 149 -15.32 -13.39 44.46
CA PHE A 149 -15.33 -14.80 44.81
C PHE A 149 -14.62 -15.08 46.15
N ILE A 150 -13.47 -14.45 46.40
CA ILE A 150 -12.77 -14.57 47.69
C ILE A 150 -13.62 -13.99 48.82
N PHE A 151 -14.28 -12.86 48.60
CA PHE A 151 -15.13 -12.21 49.60
C PHE A 151 -16.33 -13.08 49.99
N GLU A 152 -17.00 -13.69 49.01
CA GLU A 152 -18.12 -14.61 49.23
C GLU A 152 -17.66 -15.91 49.92
N ALA A 153 -16.52 -16.47 49.52
CA ALA A 153 -15.93 -17.65 50.15
C ALA A 153 -15.51 -17.42 51.61
N VAL A 154 -15.08 -16.20 51.96
CA VAL A 154 -14.77 -15.81 53.35
C VAL A 154 -16.05 -15.53 54.14
N SER A 155 -17.03 -14.85 53.54
CA SER A 155 -18.30 -14.52 54.21
C SER A 155 -19.19 -15.74 54.49
N SER A 156 -19.11 -16.80 53.68
CA SER A 156 -19.89 -18.04 53.90
C SER A 156 -19.33 -18.96 54.98
N LYS A 157 -18.13 -18.68 55.49
CA LYS A 157 -17.46 -19.45 56.56
C LYS A 157 -17.55 -18.80 57.94
N GLY A 158 -18.10 -17.58 58.03
CA GLY A 158 -18.30 -16.83 59.26
C GLY A 158 -19.68 -17.01 59.87
#